data_AF-A0A2S9PY96-F1
#
_entry.id   AF-A0A2S9PY96-F1
#
_cell.length_a   1.000
_cell.length_b   1.000
_cell.length_c   1.000
_cell.angle_alpha   90.00
_cell.angle_beta   90.00
_cell.angle_gamma   90.00
#
_symmetry.space_group_name_H-M   'P 1'
#
loop_
_entity.id
_entity.type
_entity.pdbx_description
1 polymer ?
#
loop_
_entity_poly.entity_id
_entity_poly.type
_entity_poly.pdbx_seq_one_letter_code
_entity_poly.pdbx_strand_id
1 'polypeptide(L)'
;MAMQVGNGLDLQNQRIQNLADPSAATDAVTKQYADALSRNLAWKMAVRVATTTSGTLSSAFANGQTVDGVTLATGDRILIKDQSSGAENGIYTVNASGAPTRAVDADSADELKGATVTVLEGTVNADRVFRLITDNVTLNTTALSWTQLGGAGQTYSAGDGLSESPAGTFNVATGTGLEINSDAVRIAAGAAGAGLTGGGGSALAVGAGSGITVNADDVALASSTAGAGLTFTTGVLAVGAGSGISVTADAVAVDATVVRQYATSIGDGSATSYVVTHGLGTRDVQVTVRETASPYAEIMTDNEATSTTTVTIRFASAPTSNQYRVIVQGAA
;
A
#
# COMPACT_ATOMS: atom_id res chain seq x y z
N MET A 1 62.10 -35.04 -34.48
CA MET A 1 62.94 -34.84 -33.28
C MET A 1 62.44 -33.61 -32.55
N ALA A 2 62.17 -33.71 -31.26
CA ALA A 2 61.89 -32.53 -30.44
C ALA A 2 63.22 -31.84 -30.11
N MET A 3 63.34 -30.55 -30.40
CA MET A 3 64.52 -29.76 -30.04
C MET A 3 64.33 -29.24 -28.62
N GLN A 4 65.22 -29.62 -27.70
CA GLN A 4 65.20 -29.09 -26.33
C GLN A 4 65.97 -27.77 -26.29
N VAL A 5 65.32 -26.69 -25.82
CA VAL A 5 65.97 -25.40 -25.57
C VAL A 5 66.20 -25.29 -24.07
N GLY A 6 67.48 -25.25 -23.65
CA GLY A 6 67.86 -25.37 -22.24
C GLY A 6 67.62 -24.10 -21.40
N ASN A 7 68.35 -23.03 -21.67
CA ASN A 7 68.36 -21.82 -20.84
C ASN A 7 67.84 -20.60 -21.62
N GLY A 8 66.52 -20.58 -21.83
CA GLY A 8 65.82 -19.46 -22.46
C GLY A 8 65.97 -19.40 -23.98
N LEU A 9 64.95 -18.83 -24.63
CA LEU A 9 64.94 -18.56 -26.07
C LEU A 9 64.71 -17.07 -26.26
N ASP A 10 65.79 -16.32 -26.50
CA ASP A 10 65.69 -14.94 -26.96
C ASP A 10 65.38 -14.95 -28.46
N LEU A 11 64.16 -14.54 -28.80
CA LEU A 11 63.71 -14.50 -30.18
C LEU A 11 64.13 -13.22 -30.89
N GLN A 12 64.78 -12.26 -30.22
CA GLN A 12 65.19 -10.99 -30.83
C GLN A 12 64.02 -10.33 -31.61
N ASN A 13 62.84 -10.32 -30.98
CA ASN A 13 61.56 -9.85 -31.55
C ASN A 13 61.02 -10.65 -32.74
N GLN A 14 61.47 -11.89 -32.96
CA GLN A 14 60.91 -12.79 -33.98
C GLN A 14 59.64 -13.50 -33.47
N ARG A 15 58.73 -13.84 -34.40
CA ARG A 15 57.44 -14.50 -34.11
C ARG A 15 57.60 -16.01 -33.95
N ILE A 16 56.83 -16.60 -33.03
CA ILE A 16 56.60 -18.05 -32.96
C ILE A 16 55.35 -18.37 -33.77
N GLN A 17 55.45 -19.28 -34.74
CA GLN A 17 54.34 -19.69 -35.60
C GLN A 17 53.86 -21.11 -35.26
N ASN A 18 52.58 -21.40 -35.55
CA ASN A 18 51.96 -22.71 -35.33
C ASN A 18 52.02 -23.19 -33.87
N LEU A 19 51.92 -22.25 -32.92
CA LEU A 19 51.78 -22.57 -31.50
C LEU A 19 50.34 -23.05 -31.26
N ALA A 20 50.19 -24.29 -30.79
CA ALA A 20 48.90 -24.85 -30.43
C ALA A 20 48.35 -24.22 -29.13
N ASP A 21 47.07 -24.40 -28.86
CA ASP A 21 46.47 -23.93 -27.61
C ASP A 21 47.15 -24.58 -26.39
N PRO A 22 47.38 -23.81 -25.31
CA PRO A 22 48.14 -24.27 -24.14
C PRO A 22 47.42 -25.42 -23.40
N SER A 23 48.17 -26.37 -22.84
CA SER A 23 47.65 -27.57 -22.17
C SER A 23 48.24 -27.84 -20.77
N ALA A 24 49.44 -27.36 -20.47
CA ALA A 24 50.08 -27.39 -19.16
C ALA A 24 50.25 -25.99 -18.56
N ALA A 25 50.36 -25.89 -17.23
CA ALA A 25 50.37 -24.61 -16.50
C ALA A 25 51.57 -23.68 -16.81
N THR A 26 52.60 -24.18 -17.49
CA THR A 26 53.80 -23.43 -17.87
C THR A 26 53.87 -23.15 -19.38
N ASP A 27 52.84 -23.52 -20.15
CA ASP A 27 52.83 -23.33 -21.59
C ASP A 27 52.71 -21.85 -21.97
N ALA A 28 53.34 -21.47 -23.07
CA ALA A 28 53.12 -20.15 -23.67
C ALA A 28 51.69 -20.08 -24.22
N VAL A 29 50.99 -18.98 -23.93
CA VAL A 29 49.60 -18.79 -24.33
C VAL A 29 49.54 -18.14 -25.71
N THR A 30 48.78 -18.73 -26.65
CA THR A 30 48.46 -18.05 -27.91
C THR A 30 47.60 -16.84 -27.59
N LYS A 31 47.81 -15.73 -28.29
CA LYS A 31 46.97 -14.54 -28.09
C LYS A 31 45.47 -14.88 -28.21
N GLN A 32 45.11 -15.75 -29.15
CA GLN A 32 43.76 -16.25 -29.38
C GLN A 32 43.13 -16.90 -28.14
N TYR A 33 43.89 -17.72 -27.40
CA TYR A 33 43.42 -18.39 -26.19
C TYR A 33 43.25 -17.41 -25.01
N ALA A 34 44.16 -16.43 -24.86
CA ALA A 34 44.06 -15.40 -23.82
C ALA A 34 42.85 -14.47 -24.01
N ASP A 35 42.53 -14.14 -25.27
CA ASP A 35 41.39 -13.29 -25.59
C ASP A 35 40.05 -14.02 -25.31
N ALA A 36 39.95 -15.31 -25.63
CA ALA A 36 38.77 -16.13 -25.36
C ALA A 36 38.45 -16.31 -23.86
N LEU A 37 39.48 -16.41 -23.01
CA LEU A 37 39.34 -16.65 -21.56
C LEU A 37 38.72 -15.47 -20.78
N SER A 38 38.75 -14.25 -21.32
CA SER A 38 38.46 -13.04 -20.55
C SER A 38 36.98 -12.68 -20.37
N ARG A 39 36.04 -13.30 -21.14
CA ARG A 39 34.56 -13.39 -20.85
C ARG A 39 33.69 -13.86 -22.03
N ASN A 40 34.20 -14.61 -23.02
CA ASN A 40 33.43 -14.91 -24.24
C ASN A 40 32.92 -13.62 -24.95
N LEU A 41 33.69 -12.52 -24.82
CA LEU A 41 33.55 -11.32 -25.63
C LEU A 41 34.54 -11.41 -26.78
N ALA A 42 34.04 -11.32 -28.00
CA ALA A 42 34.85 -11.14 -29.19
C ALA A 42 34.86 -9.66 -29.57
N TRP A 43 35.82 -8.89 -29.02
CA TRP A 43 35.96 -7.48 -29.32
C TRP A 43 36.22 -7.24 -30.82
N LYS A 44 35.42 -6.36 -31.42
CA LYS A 44 35.50 -5.92 -32.81
C LYS A 44 36.14 -4.55 -32.89
N MET A 45 36.59 -4.17 -34.09
CA MET A 45 37.00 -2.79 -34.31
C MET A 45 35.81 -1.86 -34.01
N ALA A 46 36.08 -0.76 -33.31
CA ALA A 46 35.07 0.21 -32.93
C ALA A 46 34.29 0.71 -34.15
N VAL A 47 33.01 1.02 -33.94
CA VAL A 47 32.18 1.66 -34.95
C VAL A 47 32.12 3.14 -34.66
N ARG A 48 32.05 3.94 -35.71
CA ARG A 48 31.90 5.38 -35.59
C ARG A 48 30.54 5.73 -34.99
N VAL A 49 29.47 5.07 -35.45
CA VAL A 49 28.11 5.33 -34.98
C VAL A 49 27.25 4.05 -34.96
N ALA A 50 26.20 4.04 -34.14
CA ALA A 50 25.21 2.98 -34.08
C ALA A 50 23.80 3.52 -34.37
N THR A 51 22.96 2.69 -34.99
CA THR A 51 21.58 3.08 -35.32
C THR A 51 20.75 3.40 -34.08
N THR A 52 19.72 4.21 -34.25
CA THR A 52 18.64 4.46 -33.26
C THR A 52 17.26 4.07 -33.79
N THR A 53 17.16 3.75 -35.09
CA THR A 53 15.94 3.38 -35.78
C THR A 53 16.25 2.49 -36.99
N SER A 54 15.23 1.83 -37.53
CA SER A 54 15.35 1.00 -38.74
C SER A 54 15.44 1.87 -40.01
N GLY A 55 15.92 1.29 -41.09
CA GLY A 55 16.03 1.97 -42.38
C GLY A 55 16.53 1.04 -43.48
N THR A 56 16.15 1.28 -44.72
CA THR A 56 16.56 0.44 -45.86
C THR A 56 18.08 0.53 -46.07
N LEU A 57 18.77 -0.63 -46.08
CA LEU A 57 20.24 -0.70 -46.18
C LEU A 57 20.83 0.15 -47.30
N SER A 58 20.24 0.11 -48.49
CA SER A 58 20.75 0.80 -49.69
C SER A 58 20.61 2.32 -49.70
N SER A 59 19.75 2.89 -48.85
CA SER A 59 19.43 4.31 -48.88
C SER A 59 19.58 5.01 -47.54
N ALA A 60 19.32 4.35 -46.41
CA ALA A 60 19.39 4.95 -45.08
C ALA A 60 20.81 4.98 -44.50
N PHE A 61 21.69 4.08 -44.97
CA PHE A 61 23.06 3.95 -44.46
C PHE A 61 24.11 4.05 -45.57
N ALA A 62 23.75 4.70 -46.69
CA ALA A 62 24.68 5.03 -47.76
C ALA A 62 25.54 6.25 -47.39
N ASN A 63 26.60 6.49 -48.16
CA ASN A 63 27.45 7.67 -48.03
C ASN A 63 26.63 8.97 -48.08
N GLY A 64 26.93 9.91 -47.17
CA GLY A 64 26.25 11.20 -47.03
C GLY A 64 24.95 11.16 -46.20
N GLN A 65 24.48 9.97 -45.79
CA GLN A 65 23.33 9.85 -44.88
C GLN A 65 23.72 10.16 -43.45
N THR A 66 22.74 10.44 -42.59
CA THR A 66 22.98 10.74 -41.17
C THR A 66 22.37 9.67 -40.27
N VAL A 67 23.17 9.19 -39.32
CA VAL A 67 22.77 8.22 -38.28
C VAL A 67 23.13 8.81 -36.93
N ASP A 68 22.17 8.86 -35.99
CA ASP A 68 22.38 9.38 -34.62
C ASP A 68 23.07 10.77 -34.56
N GLY A 69 22.77 11.65 -35.53
CA GLY A 69 23.38 12.98 -35.64
C GLY A 69 24.75 13.02 -36.32
N VAL A 70 25.28 11.86 -36.74
CA VAL A 70 26.57 11.73 -37.44
C VAL A 70 26.35 11.48 -38.93
N THR A 71 26.88 12.36 -39.79
CA THR A 71 26.89 12.12 -41.24
C THR A 71 27.95 11.08 -41.62
N LEU A 72 27.53 10.06 -42.36
CA LEU A 72 28.33 8.93 -42.81
C LEU A 72 29.19 9.31 -44.01
N ALA A 73 30.44 8.87 -44.00
CA ALA A 73 31.36 8.92 -45.14
C ALA A 73 31.74 7.51 -45.59
N THR A 74 32.25 7.37 -46.82
CA THR A 74 32.81 6.10 -47.30
C THR A 74 33.91 5.59 -46.38
N GLY A 75 33.85 4.30 -46.02
CA GLY A 75 34.78 3.66 -45.10
C GLY A 75 34.37 3.74 -43.63
N ASP A 76 33.37 4.56 -43.28
CA ASP A 76 32.86 4.60 -41.91
C ASP A 76 32.30 3.25 -41.50
N ARG A 77 32.67 2.82 -40.28
CA ARG A 77 32.11 1.61 -39.65
C ARG A 77 30.87 1.97 -38.86
N ILE A 78 29.80 1.24 -39.09
CA ILE A 78 28.49 1.47 -38.44
C ILE A 78 28.00 0.18 -37.80
N LEU A 79 27.44 0.29 -36.59
CA LEU A 79 26.65 -0.78 -35.99
C LEU A 79 25.19 -0.58 -36.36
N ILE A 80 24.67 -1.46 -37.22
CA ILE A 80 23.25 -1.54 -37.53
C ILE A 80 22.63 -2.55 -36.56
N LYS A 81 21.81 -2.08 -35.62
CA LYS A 81 21.25 -2.94 -34.55
C LYS A 81 19.73 -2.85 -34.41
N ASP A 82 19.08 -1.91 -35.11
CA ASP A 82 17.64 -1.64 -34.95
C ASP A 82 16.83 -1.92 -36.23
N GLN A 83 17.28 -2.82 -37.11
CA GLN A 83 16.51 -3.19 -38.30
C GLN A 83 15.23 -3.93 -37.95
N SER A 84 14.19 -3.71 -38.76
CA SER A 84 12.95 -4.49 -38.69
C SER A 84 13.16 -5.93 -39.14
N SER A 85 14.02 -6.15 -40.13
CA SER A 85 14.56 -7.48 -40.44
C SER A 85 15.82 -7.69 -39.61
N GLY A 86 15.71 -8.32 -38.44
CA GLY A 86 16.84 -8.50 -37.53
C GLY A 86 18.04 -9.24 -38.15
N ALA A 87 17.85 -9.98 -39.25
CA ALA A 87 18.95 -10.62 -39.98
C ALA A 87 19.90 -9.61 -40.66
N GLU A 88 19.42 -8.40 -40.94
CA GLU A 88 20.20 -7.29 -41.51
C GLU A 88 20.98 -6.50 -40.46
N ASN A 89 20.79 -6.78 -39.16
CA ASN A 89 21.63 -6.21 -38.13
C ASN A 89 23.06 -6.75 -38.24
N GLY A 90 24.04 -6.00 -37.73
CA GLY A 90 25.45 -6.35 -37.77
C GLY A 90 26.34 -5.12 -37.86
N ILE A 91 27.64 -5.36 -38.03
CA ILE A 91 28.63 -4.31 -38.23
C ILE A 91 28.89 -4.19 -39.73
N TYR A 92 28.83 -2.97 -40.25
CA TYR A 92 28.96 -2.68 -41.68
C TYR A 92 29.98 -1.57 -41.94
N THR A 93 30.50 -1.53 -43.16
CA THR A 93 31.34 -0.46 -43.70
C THR A 93 30.59 0.26 -44.82
N VAL A 94 30.53 1.59 -44.76
CA VAL A 94 29.84 2.43 -45.75
C VAL A 94 30.59 2.43 -47.08
N ASN A 95 29.89 2.12 -48.17
CA ASN A 95 30.46 2.09 -49.52
C ASN A 95 30.44 3.49 -50.18
N ALA A 96 31.22 3.66 -51.25
CA ALA A 96 31.22 4.90 -52.04
C ALA A 96 29.85 5.21 -52.66
N SER A 97 29.14 4.16 -53.05
CA SER A 97 27.77 4.20 -53.54
C SER A 97 27.03 2.92 -53.16
N GLY A 98 25.72 3.02 -52.93
CA GLY A 98 24.86 1.88 -52.62
C GLY A 98 24.86 1.48 -51.15
N ALA A 99 24.33 0.29 -50.88
CA ALA A 99 24.23 -0.27 -49.52
C ALA A 99 25.61 -0.46 -48.91
N PRO A 100 25.77 -0.32 -47.58
CA PRO A 100 27.00 -0.67 -46.89
C PRO A 100 27.21 -2.19 -46.92
N THR A 101 28.46 -2.64 -46.84
CA THR A 101 28.81 -4.06 -46.82
C THR A 101 29.12 -4.50 -45.40
N ARG A 102 28.83 -5.76 -45.03
CA ARG A 102 29.25 -6.28 -43.70
C ARG A 102 30.75 -6.10 -43.52
N ALA A 103 31.15 -5.73 -42.32
CA ALA A 103 32.54 -5.51 -42.00
C ALA A 103 33.30 -6.84 -41.97
N VAL A 104 34.55 -6.84 -42.45
CA VAL A 104 35.36 -8.06 -42.65
C VAL A 104 35.61 -8.85 -41.36
N ASP A 105 35.60 -8.21 -40.19
CA ASP A 105 35.75 -8.85 -38.88
C ASP A 105 34.41 -9.34 -38.28
N ALA A 106 33.32 -9.26 -39.04
CA ALA A 106 31.96 -9.60 -38.65
C ALA A 106 31.11 -10.09 -39.85
N ASP A 107 31.72 -10.72 -40.85
CA ASP A 107 31.06 -11.18 -42.08
C ASP A 107 30.88 -12.71 -42.14
N SER A 108 31.20 -13.40 -41.05
CA SER A 108 30.94 -14.84 -40.87
C SER A 108 30.21 -15.14 -39.55
N ALA A 109 29.53 -16.29 -39.51
CA ALA A 109 28.83 -16.76 -38.31
C ALA A 109 29.77 -16.96 -37.10
N ASP A 110 30.99 -17.47 -37.35
CA ASP A 110 31.97 -17.72 -36.30
C ASP A 110 32.50 -16.43 -35.69
N GLU A 111 32.68 -15.38 -36.49
CA GLU A 111 33.12 -14.08 -36.01
C GLU A 111 32.05 -13.36 -35.20
N LEU A 112 30.76 -13.61 -35.46
CA LEU A 112 29.67 -12.98 -34.73
C LEU A 112 29.48 -13.56 -33.32
N LYS A 113 30.02 -14.74 -33.01
CA LYS A 113 29.92 -15.37 -31.68
C LYS A 113 30.48 -14.45 -30.61
N GLY A 114 29.61 -13.92 -29.74
CA GLY A 114 29.99 -13.01 -28.66
C GLY A 114 30.54 -11.65 -29.13
N ALA A 115 30.28 -11.26 -30.39
CA ALA A 115 30.78 -10.01 -30.96
C ALA A 115 30.42 -8.82 -30.07
N THR A 116 31.44 -8.06 -29.68
CA THR A 116 31.32 -6.90 -28.80
C THR A 116 31.97 -5.70 -29.48
N VAL A 117 31.31 -4.55 -29.47
CA VAL A 117 31.80 -3.36 -30.15
C VAL A 117 31.51 -2.09 -29.36
N THR A 118 32.46 -1.16 -29.37
CA THR A 118 32.31 0.19 -28.82
C THR A 118 31.87 1.16 -29.91
N VAL A 119 30.99 2.09 -29.56
CA VAL A 119 30.52 3.19 -30.40
C VAL A 119 31.24 4.47 -30.01
N LEU A 120 31.78 5.21 -30.98
CA LEU A 120 32.64 6.38 -30.73
C LEU A 120 31.87 7.72 -30.74
N GLU A 121 30.90 7.87 -31.63
CA GLU A 121 30.17 9.12 -31.86
C GLU A 121 28.66 8.85 -31.92
N GLY A 122 27.88 9.93 -31.78
CA GLY A 122 26.42 9.89 -31.77
C GLY A 122 25.82 10.80 -30.71
N THR A 123 24.56 11.17 -30.86
CA THR A 123 23.84 11.92 -29.81
C THR A 123 23.35 10.96 -28.73
N VAL A 124 22.82 9.82 -29.14
CA VAL A 124 22.26 8.81 -28.24
C VAL A 124 23.34 7.81 -27.87
N ASN A 125 24.00 7.18 -28.84
CA ASN A 125 24.81 5.98 -28.63
C ASN A 125 26.32 6.21 -28.43
N ALA A 126 26.80 7.44 -28.36
CA ALA A 126 28.22 7.71 -28.11
C ALA A 126 28.71 7.02 -26.82
N ASP A 127 29.95 6.54 -26.86
CA ASP A 127 30.66 5.88 -25.76
C ASP A 127 29.97 4.63 -25.18
N ARG A 128 29.01 4.03 -25.90
CA ARG A 128 28.35 2.77 -25.50
C ARG A 128 29.07 1.55 -26.03
N VAL A 129 28.95 0.45 -25.28
CA VAL A 129 29.43 -0.87 -25.66
C VAL A 129 28.24 -1.79 -25.90
N PHE A 130 28.15 -2.37 -27.10
CA PHE A 130 27.11 -3.33 -27.45
C PHE A 130 27.71 -4.73 -27.61
N ARG A 131 26.97 -5.76 -27.19
CA ARG A 131 27.29 -7.16 -27.40
C ARG A 131 26.16 -7.87 -28.13
N LEU A 132 26.50 -8.65 -29.13
CA LEU A 132 25.57 -9.58 -29.77
C LEU A 132 25.21 -10.69 -28.77
N ILE A 133 23.92 -10.89 -28.54
CA ILE A 133 23.38 -11.91 -27.63
C ILE A 133 22.67 -13.06 -28.34
N THR A 134 22.52 -12.97 -29.67
CA THR A 134 22.00 -14.09 -30.47
C THR A 134 23.05 -15.22 -30.51
N ASP A 135 22.67 -16.38 -30.00
CA ASP A 135 23.45 -17.61 -30.13
C ASP A 135 23.16 -18.35 -31.45
N ASN A 136 24.07 -19.23 -31.88
CA ASN A 136 23.90 -20.12 -33.05
C ASN A 136 23.49 -19.39 -34.35
N VAL A 137 24.26 -18.36 -34.72
CA VAL A 137 24.00 -17.53 -35.90
C VAL A 137 24.20 -18.31 -37.21
N THR A 138 23.20 -18.25 -38.09
CA THR A 138 23.37 -18.42 -39.54
C THR A 138 23.27 -17.04 -40.18
N LEU A 139 24.35 -16.57 -40.79
CA LEU A 139 24.41 -15.21 -41.33
C LEU A 139 23.35 -14.98 -42.40
N ASN A 140 22.76 -13.77 -42.40
CA ASN A 140 21.68 -13.33 -43.30
C ASN A 140 20.35 -14.09 -43.16
N THR A 141 20.23 -15.00 -42.18
CA THR A 141 18.99 -15.74 -41.89
C THR A 141 18.57 -15.53 -40.44
N THR A 142 19.47 -15.75 -39.49
CA THR A 142 19.19 -15.58 -38.06
C THR A 142 19.11 -14.10 -37.71
N ALA A 143 18.10 -13.71 -36.93
CA ALA A 143 18.00 -12.35 -36.40
C ALA A 143 19.13 -12.04 -35.40
N LEU A 144 19.87 -10.97 -35.63
CA LEU A 144 21.02 -10.55 -34.84
C LEU A 144 20.61 -9.49 -33.82
N SER A 145 20.48 -9.90 -32.56
CA SER A 145 20.05 -9.07 -31.44
C SER A 145 21.26 -8.58 -30.65
N TRP A 146 21.38 -7.26 -30.51
CA TRP A 146 22.45 -6.60 -29.78
C TRP A 146 21.91 -5.98 -28.49
N THR A 147 22.62 -6.15 -27.39
CA THR A 147 22.31 -5.52 -26.10
C THR A 147 23.45 -4.63 -25.66
N GLN A 148 23.15 -3.56 -24.92
CA GLN A 148 24.19 -2.75 -24.29
C GLN A 148 24.82 -3.54 -23.14
N LEU A 149 26.14 -3.62 -23.14
CA LEU A 149 26.95 -4.28 -22.10
C LEU A 149 27.51 -3.26 -21.08
N GLY A 150 27.73 -2.01 -21.50
CA GLY A 150 28.28 -0.95 -20.66
C GLY A 150 28.51 0.35 -21.44
N GLY A 151 29.23 1.30 -20.85
CA GLY A 151 29.54 2.61 -21.46
C GLY A 151 28.64 3.75 -20.97
N ALA A 152 28.72 4.91 -21.62
CA ALA A 152 28.01 6.11 -21.18
C ALA A 152 26.48 5.95 -21.22
N GLY A 153 25.81 6.49 -20.20
CA GLY A 153 24.36 6.57 -20.12
C GLY A 153 23.69 5.20 -20.01
N GLN A 154 23.94 4.46 -18.93
CA GLN A 154 22.88 3.61 -18.37
C GLN A 154 21.77 4.57 -17.96
N THR A 155 20.87 4.89 -18.89
CA THR A 155 19.56 5.44 -18.53
C THR A 155 18.85 4.30 -17.84
N TYR A 156 18.99 4.25 -16.52
CA TYR A 156 17.95 3.64 -15.74
C TYR A 156 16.68 4.47 -15.98
N SER A 157 15.53 3.83 -15.85
CA SER A 157 14.27 4.54 -15.92
C SER A 157 13.55 4.17 -14.63
N ALA A 158 13.33 5.16 -13.78
CA ALA A 158 12.45 4.97 -12.65
C ALA A 158 11.03 4.73 -13.17
N GLY A 159 10.45 3.59 -12.78
CA GLY A 159 9.03 3.34 -13.00
C GLY A 159 8.15 4.19 -12.08
N ASP A 160 6.84 4.04 -12.22
CA ASP A 160 5.86 4.77 -11.41
C ASP A 160 6.13 4.58 -9.90
N GLY A 161 6.06 5.68 -9.15
CA GLY A 161 6.32 5.71 -7.70
C GLY A 161 7.80 5.85 -7.32
N LEU A 162 8.71 5.83 -8.28
CA LEU A 162 10.14 6.11 -8.08
C LEU A 162 10.57 7.33 -8.92
N SER A 163 11.66 7.96 -8.51
CA SER A 163 12.36 8.99 -9.29
C SER A 163 13.85 8.68 -9.32
N GLU A 164 14.47 8.76 -10.49
CA GLU A 164 15.92 8.67 -10.62
C GLU A 164 16.49 10.07 -10.65
N SER A 165 16.95 10.58 -9.50
CA SER A 165 17.50 11.93 -9.41
C SER A 165 18.35 12.09 -8.13
N PRO A 166 19.68 12.28 -8.23
CA PRO A 166 20.47 12.34 -9.46
C PRO A 166 20.56 10.97 -10.16
N ALA A 167 21.06 10.94 -11.40
CA ALA A 167 21.28 9.72 -12.17
C ALA A 167 22.06 8.67 -11.35
N GLY A 168 21.60 7.42 -11.39
CA GLY A 168 22.12 6.31 -10.59
C GLY A 168 21.57 6.22 -9.17
N THR A 169 20.70 7.15 -8.73
CA THR A 169 20.03 7.09 -7.42
C THR A 169 18.52 7.00 -7.60
N PHE A 170 17.93 5.90 -7.13
CA PHE A 170 16.47 5.74 -7.08
C PHE A 170 15.92 6.21 -5.74
N ASN A 171 15.07 7.23 -5.78
CA ASN A 171 14.30 7.71 -4.64
C ASN A 171 12.83 7.33 -4.80
N VAL A 172 12.10 7.29 -3.70
CA VAL A 172 10.63 7.28 -3.74
C VAL A 172 10.15 8.62 -4.33
N ALA A 173 9.29 8.56 -5.35
CA ALA A 173 8.67 9.75 -5.88
C ALA A 173 7.62 10.28 -4.88
N THR A 174 7.91 11.41 -4.24
CA THR A 174 6.95 12.08 -3.36
C THR A 174 5.93 12.84 -4.19
N GLY A 175 4.75 12.26 -4.36
CA GLY A 175 3.57 12.93 -4.91
C GLY A 175 2.68 13.50 -3.82
N THR A 176 1.36 13.46 -4.02
CA THR A 176 0.37 13.82 -2.99
C THR A 176 0.11 12.70 -1.98
N GLY A 177 0.51 11.46 -2.31
CA GLY A 177 0.28 10.26 -1.50
C GLY A 177 1.31 10.03 -0.40
N LEU A 178 2.59 10.17 -0.75
CA LEU A 178 3.72 9.84 0.11
C LEU A 178 4.63 11.05 0.30
N GLU A 179 5.24 11.12 1.48
CA GLU A 179 6.28 12.09 1.82
C GLU A 179 7.49 11.37 2.41
N ILE A 180 8.66 11.99 2.27
CA ILE A 180 9.90 11.55 2.90
C ILE A 180 10.29 12.55 3.99
N ASN A 181 10.46 12.06 5.22
CA ASN A 181 10.95 12.85 6.33
C ASN A 181 12.28 12.25 6.82
N SER A 182 13.39 12.89 6.45
CA SER A 182 14.73 12.30 6.51
C SER A 182 14.77 11.00 5.69
N ASP A 183 14.86 9.84 6.34
CA ASP A 183 14.94 8.53 5.67
C ASP A 183 13.63 7.73 5.76
N ALA A 184 12.62 8.27 6.47
CA ALA A 184 11.36 7.58 6.68
C ALA A 184 10.36 7.93 5.55
N VAL A 185 9.80 6.89 4.93
CA VAL A 185 8.63 7.00 4.04
C VAL A 185 7.37 7.10 4.89
N ARG A 186 6.53 8.11 4.64
CA ARG A 186 5.28 8.35 5.37
C ARG A 186 4.14 8.69 4.41
N ILE A 187 2.91 8.68 4.92
CA ILE A 187 1.75 9.20 4.21
C ILE A 187 1.78 10.73 4.28
N ALA A 188 1.64 11.39 3.13
CA ALA A 188 1.61 12.84 3.06
C ALA A 188 0.30 13.41 3.65
N ALA A 189 0.35 14.62 4.21
CA ALA A 189 -0.83 15.25 4.82
C ALA A 189 -2.03 15.37 3.87
N GLY A 190 -1.77 15.64 2.57
CA GLY A 190 -2.82 15.76 1.56
C GLY A 190 -3.52 14.44 1.21
N ALA A 191 -2.89 13.29 1.52
CA ALA A 191 -3.49 11.97 1.36
C ALA A 191 -4.13 11.43 2.64
N ALA A 192 -3.84 12.03 3.80
CA ALA A 192 -4.55 11.72 5.02
C ALA A 192 -6.03 12.13 4.87
N GLY A 193 -6.94 11.17 5.00
CA GLY A 193 -8.38 11.42 4.93
C GLY A 193 -8.94 12.08 6.20
N ALA A 194 -10.24 12.38 6.17
CA ALA A 194 -10.93 12.89 7.35
C ALA A 194 -10.84 11.90 8.52
N GLY A 195 -10.70 12.44 9.74
CA GLY A 195 -10.52 11.63 10.95
C GLY A 195 -9.09 11.13 11.18
N LEU A 196 -8.16 11.40 10.26
CA LEU A 196 -6.73 11.26 10.47
C LEU A 196 -6.08 12.64 10.55
N THR A 197 -4.98 12.72 11.28
CA THR A 197 -4.13 13.90 11.44
C THR A 197 -2.67 13.50 11.21
N GLY A 198 -1.79 14.48 11.03
CA GLY A 198 -0.39 14.22 10.72
C GLY A 198 -0.10 14.31 9.22
N GLY A 199 0.98 13.66 8.78
CA GLY A 199 1.67 14.01 7.54
C GLY A 199 2.33 15.39 7.64
N GLY A 200 2.89 15.89 6.55
CA GLY A 200 3.63 17.15 6.50
C GLY A 200 4.84 17.17 7.44
N GLY A 201 5.42 16.00 7.73
CA GLY A 201 6.52 15.83 8.69
C GLY A 201 6.11 15.32 10.07
N SER A 202 4.82 15.18 10.36
CA SER A 202 4.30 14.53 11.58
C SER A 202 3.88 13.08 11.32
N ALA A 203 3.92 12.22 12.35
CA ALA A 203 3.39 10.87 12.24
C ALA A 203 1.89 10.89 11.97
N LEU A 204 1.39 9.97 11.15
CA LEU A 204 -0.04 9.80 10.91
C LEU A 204 -0.71 9.27 12.18
N ALA A 205 -1.78 9.90 12.62
CA ALA A 205 -2.52 9.55 13.83
C ALA A 205 -4.03 9.74 13.61
N VAL A 206 -4.86 9.15 14.47
CA VAL A 206 -6.30 9.40 14.47
C VAL A 206 -6.59 10.77 15.07
N GLY A 207 -7.42 11.57 14.41
CA GLY A 207 -7.86 12.88 14.88
C GLY A 207 -8.87 12.73 16.02
N ALA A 208 -8.38 12.85 17.26
CA ALA A 208 -9.17 12.50 18.44
C ALA A 208 -10.43 13.39 18.67
N GLY A 209 -10.34 14.68 18.33
CA GLY A 209 -11.40 15.65 18.63
C GLY A 209 -11.78 15.62 20.12
N SER A 210 -13.08 15.72 20.41
CA SER A 210 -13.62 15.60 21.79
C SER A 210 -14.40 14.30 22.04
N GLY A 211 -14.52 13.44 21.02
CA GLY A 211 -15.36 12.24 21.07
C GLY A 211 -14.60 10.96 21.41
N ILE A 212 -13.31 10.89 21.06
CA ILE A 212 -12.46 9.73 21.28
C ILE A 212 -11.14 10.13 21.96
N THR A 213 -10.50 9.17 22.61
CA THR A 213 -9.13 9.25 23.12
C THR A 213 -8.29 8.25 22.35
N VAL A 214 -7.12 8.68 21.87
CA VAL A 214 -6.16 7.81 21.17
C VAL A 214 -5.03 7.51 22.16
N ASN A 215 -4.96 6.27 22.63
CA ASN A 215 -3.91 5.80 23.52
C ASN A 215 -2.79 5.15 22.70
N ALA A 216 -1.74 4.68 23.39
CA ALA A 216 -0.65 3.97 22.74
C ALA A 216 -1.12 2.68 22.04
N ASP A 217 -2.04 1.95 22.66
CA ASP A 217 -2.44 0.60 22.23
C ASP A 217 -3.88 0.52 21.65
N ASP A 218 -4.74 1.50 21.92
CA ASP A 218 -6.13 1.48 21.50
C ASP A 218 -6.72 2.89 21.22
N VAL A 219 -7.90 2.90 20.59
CA VAL A 219 -8.74 4.08 20.43
C VAL A 219 -10.02 3.85 21.22
N ALA A 220 -10.29 4.70 22.20
CA ALA A 220 -11.43 4.60 23.11
C ALA A 220 -12.34 5.82 22.97
N LEU A 221 -13.53 5.77 23.57
CA LEU A 221 -14.36 6.97 23.73
C LEU A 221 -13.70 7.94 24.72
N ALA A 222 -13.82 9.24 24.46
CA ALA A 222 -13.40 10.25 25.41
C ALA A 222 -14.31 10.24 26.65
N SER A 223 -13.76 10.50 27.83
CA SER A 223 -14.56 10.61 29.06
C SER A 223 -15.56 11.78 29.01
N SER A 224 -15.28 12.80 28.19
CA SER A 224 -16.19 13.92 27.89
C SER A 224 -17.40 13.52 27.04
N THR A 225 -17.41 12.32 26.45
CA THR A 225 -18.51 11.87 25.60
C THR A 225 -19.74 11.47 26.42
N ALA A 226 -19.60 11.19 27.73
CA ALA A 226 -20.75 10.96 28.60
C ALA A 226 -21.51 12.27 28.88
N GLY A 227 -22.73 12.36 28.35
CA GLY A 227 -23.69 13.41 28.70
C GLY A 227 -24.48 13.10 29.98
N ALA A 228 -25.40 13.97 30.35
CA ALA A 228 -26.28 13.77 31.49
C ALA A 228 -27.12 12.48 31.35
N GLY A 229 -27.23 11.71 32.43
CA GLY A 229 -27.94 10.43 32.44
C GLY A 229 -27.15 9.25 31.85
N LEU A 230 -25.92 9.48 31.40
CA LEU A 230 -25.00 8.44 30.95
C LEU A 230 -23.77 8.45 31.88
N THR A 231 -23.16 7.28 32.07
CA THR A 231 -21.93 7.11 32.83
C THR A 231 -20.88 6.49 31.93
N PHE A 232 -19.66 7.00 31.97
CA PHE A 232 -18.51 6.37 31.32
C PHE A 232 -17.53 5.86 32.37
N THR A 233 -17.42 4.54 32.45
CA THR A 233 -16.52 3.86 33.38
C THR A 233 -15.77 2.79 32.62
N THR A 234 -14.44 2.79 32.74
CA THR A 234 -13.55 1.75 32.16
C THR A 234 -13.82 1.45 30.68
N GLY A 235 -14.01 2.47 29.84
CA GLY A 235 -14.22 2.28 28.40
C GLY A 235 -15.66 1.96 27.99
N VAL A 236 -16.58 1.78 28.93
CA VAL A 236 -17.99 1.48 28.65
C VAL A 236 -18.83 2.73 28.89
N LEU A 237 -19.57 3.14 27.86
CA LEU A 237 -20.63 4.14 27.98
C LEU A 237 -21.94 3.41 28.30
N ALA A 238 -22.50 3.67 29.48
CA ALA A 238 -23.73 3.05 29.96
C ALA A 238 -24.75 4.11 30.38
N VAL A 239 -26.01 3.72 30.54
CA VAL A 239 -27.01 4.56 31.21
C VAL A 239 -26.64 4.68 32.69
N GLY A 240 -26.66 5.89 33.23
CA GLY A 240 -26.46 6.14 34.65
C GLY A 240 -27.67 5.69 35.45
N ALA A 241 -27.51 4.66 36.29
CA ALA A 241 -28.54 4.27 37.24
C ALA A 241 -28.75 5.37 38.30
N GLY A 242 -30.00 5.63 38.65
CA GLY A 242 -30.38 6.65 39.62
C GLY A 242 -31.84 6.51 40.01
N SER A 243 -32.36 7.42 40.84
CA SER A 243 -33.78 7.40 41.21
C SER A 243 -34.65 7.47 39.96
N GLY A 244 -35.43 6.42 39.72
CA GLY A 244 -36.34 6.32 38.57
C GLY A 244 -35.83 5.48 37.41
N ILE A 245 -34.54 5.17 37.31
CA ILE A 245 -34.01 4.27 36.28
C ILE A 245 -33.10 3.21 36.93
N SER A 246 -33.52 1.96 36.82
CA SER A 246 -32.70 0.80 37.17
C SER A 246 -32.01 0.24 35.93
N VAL A 247 -30.71 -0.02 36.04
CA VAL A 247 -29.90 -0.63 34.97
C VAL A 247 -29.35 -1.95 35.47
N THR A 248 -29.56 -3.02 34.72
CA THR A 248 -28.94 -4.35 34.92
C THR A 248 -28.08 -4.69 33.70
N ALA A 249 -27.40 -5.84 33.72
CA ALA A 249 -26.52 -6.25 32.63
C ALA A 249 -27.22 -6.26 31.26
N ASP A 250 -28.49 -6.70 31.22
CA ASP A 250 -29.22 -6.94 29.97
C ASP A 250 -30.48 -6.07 29.83
N ALA A 251 -30.75 -5.16 30.77
CA ALA A 251 -31.96 -4.34 30.73
C ALA A 251 -31.79 -2.95 31.34
N VAL A 252 -32.56 -2.01 30.80
CA VAL A 252 -32.82 -0.70 31.39
C VAL A 252 -34.33 -0.63 31.64
N ALA A 253 -34.72 -0.27 32.86
CA ALA A 253 -36.12 -0.19 33.26
C ALA A 253 -36.37 1.01 34.17
N VAL A 254 -37.65 1.38 34.33
CA VAL A 254 -38.05 2.33 35.36
C VAL A 254 -37.90 1.66 36.72
N ASP A 255 -37.23 2.34 37.65
CA ASP A 255 -37.02 1.85 39.01
C ASP A 255 -38.37 1.61 39.70
N ALA A 256 -38.59 0.39 40.18
CA ALA A 256 -39.81 0.02 40.87
C ALA A 256 -40.03 0.81 42.17
N THR A 257 -39.01 1.42 42.78
CA THR A 257 -39.13 2.29 43.96
C THR A 257 -39.67 3.68 43.63
N VAL A 258 -39.65 4.07 42.35
CA VAL A 258 -40.51 5.15 41.83
C VAL A 258 -41.93 4.58 41.67
N VAL A 259 -42.45 4.06 42.79
CA VAL A 259 -43.81 3.56 42.92
C VAL A 259 -44.74 4.77 42.83
N ARG A 260 -45.42 4.92 41.70
CA ARG A 260 -46.54 5.87 41.58
C ARG A 260 -47.86 5.27 42.09
N GLN A 261 -47.85 4.10 42.74
CA GLN A 261 -49.04 3.37 43.15
C GLN A 261 -48.89 2.54 44.44
N TYR A 262 -49.64 2.88 45.50
CA TYR A 262 -49.77 2.05 46.70
C TYR A 262 -51.10 1.28 46.67
N ALA A 263 -51.14 0.05 47.19
CA ALA A 263 -52.40 -0.68 47.28
C ALA A 263 -52.49 -1.61 48.49
N THR A 264 -53.56 -1.50 49.27
CA THR A 264 -53.83 -2.32 50.47
C THR A 264 -55.29 -2.75 50.57
N SER A 265 -55.58 -3.82 51.30
CA SER A 265 -56.95 -4.24 51.61
C SER A 265 -57.40 -3.62 52.93
N ILE A 266 -58.69 -3.26 53.02
CA ILE A 266 -59.31 -2.69 54.20
C ILE A 266 -60.66 -3.35 54.49
N GLY A 267 -61.14 -3.14 55.72
CA GLY A 267 -62.35 -3.77 56.26
C GLY A 267 -62.00 -4.62 57.47
N ASP A 268 -62.62 -4.31 58.61
CA ASP A 268 -62.48 -5.06 59.87
C ASP A 268 -63.83 -5.56 60.41
N GLY A 269 -64.92 -5.29 59.70
CA GLY A 269 -66.28 -5.63 60.11
C GLY A 269 -66.94 -4.64 61.08
N SER A 270 -66.26 -3.55 61.46
CA SER A 270 -66.72 -2.63 62.50
C SER A 270 -66.51 -1.13 62.18
N ALA A 271 -65.35 -0.74 61.66
CA ALA A 271 -65.04 0.65 61.34
C ALA A 271 -65.68 1.06 60.02
N THR A 272 -66.15 2.31 59.95
CA THR A 272 -66.64 2.94 58.72
C THR A 272 -65.63 3.92 58.13
N SER A 273 -64.49 4.14 58.78
CA SER A 273 -63.42 5.03 58.32
C SER A 273 -62.06 4.36 58.48
N TYR A 274 -61.28 4.36 57.39
CA TYR A 274 -59.97 3.73 57.33
C TYR A 274 -58.92 4.74 56.84
N VAL A 275 -57.84 4.90 57.60
CA VAL A 275 -56.67 5.68 57.16
C VAL A 275 -55.72 4.74 56.41
N VAL A 276 -55.51 5.02 55.12
CA VAL A 276 -54.61 4.31 54.23
C VAL A 276 -53.32 5.11 54.06
N THR A 277 -52.24 4.62 54.65
CA THR A 277 -50.90 5.24 54.55
C THR A 277 -50.19 4.76 53.28
N HIS A 278 -50.20 5.59 52.23
CA HIS A 278 -49.62 5.27 50.93
C HIS A 278 -48.17 5.72 50.74
N GLY A 279 -47.70 6.71 51.49
CA GLY A 279 -46.30 7.14 51.47
C GLY A 279 -45.80 7.77 50.15
N LEU A 280 -46.71 8.18 49.26
CA LEU A 280 -46.36 8.66 47.90
C LEU A 280 -45.80 10.10 47.88
N GLY A 281 -45.79 10.81 49.01
CA GLY A 281 -45.20 12.15 49.13
C GLY A 281 -45.98 13.28 48.45
N THR A 282 -47.16 13.02 47.89
CA THR A 282 -48.04 13.99 47.23
C THR A 282 -49.50 13.82 47.66
N ARG A 283 -50.29 14.92 47.61
CA ARG A 283 -51.75 14.90 47.75
C ARG A 283 -52.46 14.76 46.41
N ASP A 284 -51.76 14.94 45.29
CA ASP A 284 -52.29 14.76 43.95
C ASP A 284 -52.38 13.26 43.66
N VAL A 285 -53.42 12.64 44.22
CA VAL A 285 -53.64 11.20 44.18
C VAL A 285 -54.98 10.86 43.54
N GLN A 286 -54.99 9.81 42.75
CA GLN A 286 -56.19 9.14 42.27
C GLN A 286 -56.43 7.89 43.11
N VAL A 287 -57.63 7.75 43.65
CA VAL A 287 -58.00 6.63 44.53
C VAL A 287 -59.06 5.78 43.85
N THR A 288 -58.81 4.49 43.77
CA THR A 288 -59.77 3.48 43.32
C THR A 288 -60.02 2.49 44.46
N VAL A 289 -61.30 2.23 44.75
CA VAL A 289 -61.71 1.24 45.75
C VAL A 289 -62.54 0.17 45.06
N ARG A 290 -62.13 -1.09 45.15
CA ARG A 290 -62.83 -2.21 44.49
C ARG A 290 -63.02 -3.39 45.43
N GLU A 291 -64.00 -4.23 45.15
CA GLU A 291 -64.20 -5.50 45.87
C GLU A 291 -62.99 -6.44 45.70
N THR A 292 -62.61 -7.15 46.76
CA THR A 292 -61.53 -8.15 46.72
C THR A 292 -61.97 -9.50 46.16
N ALA A 293 -63.28 -9.70 45.98
CA ALA A 293 -63.87 -10.90 45.41
C ALA A 293 -64.68 -10.57 44.15
N SER A 294 -64.89 -11.59 43.30
CA SER A 294 -65.73 -11.48 42.10
C SER A 294 -67.09 -10.85 42.44
N PRO A 295 -67.55 -9.81 41.71
CA PRO A 295 -67.11 -9.40 40.37
C PRO A 295 -65.94 -8.40 40.31
N TYR A 296 -65.29 -8.07 41.45
CA TYR A 296 -64.24 -7.04 41.55
C TYR A 296 -64.74 -5.64 41.18
N ALA A 297 -66.00 -5.32 41.50
CA ALA A 297 -66.63 -4.05 41.16
C ALA A 297 -65.91 -2.88 41.85
N GLU A 298 -65.72 -1.79 41.10
CA GLU A 298 -65.31 -0.51 41.69
C GLU A 298 -66.50 0.14 42.39
N ILE A 299 -66.26 0.68 43.57
CA ILE A 299 -67.27 1.34 44.38
C ILE A 299 -66.89 2.79 44.63
N MET A 300 -67.88 3.67 44.51
CA MET A 300 -67.68 5.08 44.85
C MET A 300 -67.69 5.23 46.37
N THR A 301 -66.61 5.79 46.89
CA THR A 301 -66.43 6.06 48.32
C THR A 301 -66.08 7.51 48.53
N ASP A 302 -66.39 8.04 49.70
CA ASP A 302 -65.81 9.31 50.12
C ASP A 302 -64.34 9.05 50.46
N ASN A 303 -63.45 9.57 49.63
CA ASN A 303 -62.02 9.46 49.78
C ASN A 303 -61.42 10.85 49.90
N GLU A 304 -60.59 11.05 50.93
CA GLU A 304 -59.99 12.34 51.26
C GLU A 304 -58.48 12.19 51.38
N ALA A 305 -57.72 12.94 50.58
CA ALA A 305 -56.26 13.02 50.67
C ALA A 305 -55.83 13.84 51.90
N THR A 306 -55.88 13.21 53.07
CA THR A 306 -55.70 13.86 54.37
C THR A 306 -54.27 14.36 54.62
N SER A 307 -53.26 13.75 53.99
CA SER A 307 -51.88 14.24 53.99
C SER A 307 -51.14 13.86 52.70
N THR A 308 -49.87 14.26 52.55
CA THR A 308 -49.02 13.83 51.43
C THR A 308 -48.66 12.34 51.48
N THR A 309 -48.98 11.64 52.57
CA THR A 309 -48.68 10.22 52.75
C THR A 309 -49.88 9.37 53.12
N THR A 310 -51.08 9.96 53.28
CA THR A 310 -52.29 9.26 53.73
C THR A 310 -53.55 9.71 52.99
N VAL A 311 -54.44 8.75 52.73
CA VAL A 311 -55.82 8.97 52.30
C VAL A 311 -56.76 8.35 53.32
N THR A 312 -57.88 8.99 53.64
CA THR A 312 -58.94 8.42 54.46
C THR A 312 -60.10 7.99 53.57
N ILE A 313 -60.52 6.72 53.70
CA ILE A 313 -61.66 6.14 52.97
C ILE A 313 -62.82 5.97 53.96
N ARG A 314 -64.00 6.48 53.59
CA ARG A 314 -65.22 6.39 54.41
C ARG A 314 -66.32 5.63 53.70
N PHE A 315 -67.06 4.84 54.47
CA PHE A 315 -68.16 3.99 54.01
C PHE A 315 -69.44 4.30 54.76
N ALA A 316 -70.57 4.16 54.08
CA ALA A 316 -71.89 4.27 54.72
C ALA A 316 -72.20 3.09 55.67
N SER A 317 -71.59 1.93 55.43
CA SER A 317 -71.66 0.74 56.28
C SER A 317 -70.26 0.15 56.48
N ALA A 318 -69.99 -0.42 57.65
CA ALA A 318 -68.70 -1.04 57.94
C ALA A 318 -68.43 -2.19 56.95
N PRO A 319 -67.34 -2.14 56.18
CA PRO A 319 -66.95 -3.25 55.32
C PRO A 319 -66.59 -4.50 56.13
N THR A 320 -66.89 -5.68 55.60
CA THR A 320 -66.46 -6.95 56.19
C THR A 320 -64.94 -7.11 56.10
N SER A 321 -64.37 -8.09 56.81
CA SER A 321 -62.92 -8.29 56.88
C SER A 321 -62.28 -8.37 55.49
N ASN A 322 -61.39 -7.43 55.17
CA ASN A 322 -60.70 -7.30 53.88
C ASN A 322 -61.63 -7.24 52.64
N GLN A 323 -62.83 -6.68 52.78
CA GLN A 323 -63.81 -6.62 51.69
C GLN A 323 -63.34 -5.81 50.48
N TYR A 324 -62.57 -4.73 50.72
CA TYR A 324 -62.20 -3.79 49.65
C TYR A 324 -60.68 -3.66 49.50
N ARG A 325 -60.22 -3.60 48.24
CA ARG A 325 -58.85 -3.23 47.87
C ARG A 325 -58.83 -1.75 47.50
N VAL A 326 -58.07 -0.97 48.25
CA VAL A 326 -57.77 0.43 47.94
C VAL A 326 -56.49 0.50 47.14
N ILE A 327 -56.52 1.25 46.06
CA ILE A 327 -55.40 1.54 45.17
C ILE A 327 -55.27 3.06 45.12
N VAL A 328 -54.11 3.59 45.49
CA VAL A 328 -53.79 5.03 45.48
C VAL A 328 -52.67 5.25 44.47
N GLN A 329 -52.91 6.04 43.43
CA GLN A 329 -51.93 6.41 42.43
C GLN A 329 -51.55 7.89 42.57
N GLY A 330 -50.27 8.23 42.56
CA GLY A 330 -49.79 9.62 42.69
C GLY A 330 -49.40 10.24 41.35
N ALA A 331 -49.66 11.53 41.16
CA ALA A 331 -49.12 12.31 40.05
C ALA A 331 -47.59 12.45 40.15
N ALA A 332 -46.94 12.63 38.99
CA ALA A 332 -45.49 12.77 38.85
C ALA A 332 -45.00 14.17 39.23
#